data_AF-A0A1A8WH15-F1
#
_entry.id   AF-A0A1A8WH15-F1
#
_cell.length_a   1.000
_cell.length_b   1.000
_cell.length_c   1.000
_cell.angle_alpha   90.00
_cell.angle_beta   90.00
_cell.angle_gamma   90.00
#
_symmetry.space_group_name_H-M   'P 1'
#
loop_
_entity.id
_entity.type
_entity.pdbx_description
1 polymer ?
#
loop_
_entity_poly.entity_id
_entity_poly.type
_entity_poly.pdbx_seq_one_letter_code
_entity_poly.pdbx_strand_id
1 'polypeptide(L)'
;ELELISLDSFFEYSKFDIPETPSDRSGHCDSELSELYTNDNFQSFCYKFTRNFTNIIIKWVRNSKYSSDNCEYLNYWTYSELIKNHFNVDKDDLSKSKIISDMTKLWNNYNEDYYKDCKFKTFNMSTEHFQYMKQLYDYSKDYSRIKANHCLDNLQCKPCYCMHIKKVIGVFNLVKEECQSNEGNELCTLYSSIAENKNPERLLNDMQCTDEGVSGFAAGGPNGEADLGSSLEGSPS
;
A
#
# COMPACT_ATOMS: atom_id res chain seq x y z
N GLU A 1 -1.96 -14.86 9.85
CA GLU A 1 -1.06 -14.15 8.90
C GLU A 1 -0.84 -14.90 7.59
N LEU A 2 -0.53 -16.20 7.60
CA LEU A 2 -0.22 -16.98 6.39
C LEU A 2 -1.28 -16.93 5.27
N GLU A 3 -2.56 -16.81 5.61
CA GLU A 3 -3.66 -16.78 4.63
C GLU A 3 -3.78 -15.44 3.89
N LEU A 4 -3.37 -14.33 4.54
CA LEU A 4 -3.32 -13.01 3.90
C LEU A 4 -2.20 -12.91 2.88
N ILE A 5 -1.20 -13.80 2.94
CA ILE A 5 -0.12 -13.88 1.94
C ILE A 5 -0.65 -14.20 0.56
N SER A 6 -1.80 -14.87 0.51
CA SER A 6 -2.46 -15.18 -0.74
C SER A 6 -3.11 -13.96 -1.37
N LEU A 7 -3.42 -12.89 -0.64
CA LEU A 7 -4.02 -11.69 -1.21
C LEU A 7 -3.09 -11.05 -2.25
N ASP A 8 -3.68 -10.52 -3.33
CA ASP A 8 -2.92 -10.03 -4.47
C ASP A 8 -2.08 -8.81 -4.08
N SER A 9 -2.64 -7.93 -3.25
CA SER A 9 -1.93 -6.78 -2.70
C SER A 9 -0.72 -7.20 -1.87
N PHE A 10 -0.90 -8.15 -0.94
CA PHE A 10 0.19 -8.67 -0.10
C PHE A 10 1.28 -9.30 -0.96
N PHE A 11 0.89 -10.13 -1.92
CA PHE A 11 1.83 -10.80 -2.81
C PHE A 11 2.66 -9.80 -3.61
N GLU A 12 2.05 -8.74 -4.15
CA GLU A 12 2.81 -7.72 -4.88
C GLU A 12 3.75 -6.93 -3.97
N TYR A 13 3.30 -6.44 -2.81
CA TYR A 13 4.17 -5.70 -1.89
C TYR A 13 5.32 -6.56 -1.35
N SER A 14 5.08 -7.85 -1.08
CA SER A 14 6.13 -8.77 -0.59
C SER A 14 7.31 -8.89 -1.56
N LYS A 15 7.08 -8.74 -2.87
CA LYS A 15 8.15 -8.73 -3.88
C LYS A 15 8.98 -7.44 -3.81
N PHE A 16 8.34 -6.34 -3.45
CA PHE A 16 8.99 -5.04 -3.33
C PHE A 16 9.83 -4.94 -2.06
N ASP A 17 9.39 -5.62 -0.99
CA ASP A 17 10.04 -5.63 0.32
C ASP A 17 11.24 -6.60 0.43
N ILE A 18 11.56 -7.36 -0.64
CA ILE A 18 12.73 -8.23 -0.67
C ILE A 18 13.98 -7.41 -0.29
N PRO A 19 14.80 -7.87 0.68
CA PRO A 19 16.01 -7.17 1.09
C PRO A 19 16.93 -6.87 -0.10
N GLU A 20 17.62 -5.74 -0.04
CA GLU A 20 18.62 -5.37 -1.03
C GLU A 20 19.85 -6.29 -0.96
N THR A 21 20.45 -6.51 -2.12
CA THR A 21 21.69 -7.26 -2.31
C THR A 21 22.74 -6.37 -2.95
N PRO A 22 24.04 -6.72 -2.88
CA PRO A 22 25.09 -5.92 -3.52
C PRO A 22 24.89 -5.68 -5.03
N SER A 23 24.17 -6.57 -5.72
CA SER A 23 23.80 -6.44 -7.13
C SER A 23 22.69 -5.44 -7.41
N ASP A 24 21.97 -4.99 -6.39
CA ASP A 24 20.87 -4.01 -6.53
C ASP A 24 21.37 -2.56 -6.59
N ARG A 25 22.68 -2.34 -6.46
CA ARG A 25 23.28 -1.01 -6.58
C ARG A 25 23.03 -0.46 -7.98
N SER A 26 22.49 0.76 -8.02
CA SER A 26 22.14 1.45 -9.25
C SER A 26 22.82 2.81 -9.27
N GLY A 27 23.51 3.14 -10.38
CA GLY A 27 24.14 4.46 -10.56
C GLY A 27 23.13 5.62 -10.56
N HIS A 28 21.83 5.33 -10.79
CA HIS A 28 20.78 6.34 -10.66
C HIS A 28 20.59 6.81 -9.21
N CYS A 29 20.97 5.98 -8.24
CA CYS A 29 20.97 6.31 -6.82
C CYS A 29 22.20 7.10 -6.37
N ASP A 30 23.15 7.36 -7.28
CA ASP A 30 24.38 8.13 -7.04
C ASP A 30 24.30 9.57 -7.62
N SER A 31 23.13 9.98 -8.16
CA SER A 31 22.89 11.31 -8.75
C SER A 31 22.54 12.40 -7.72
N GLU A 32 22.69 13.69 -8.04
CA GLU A 32 22.52 14.89 -7.17
C GLU A 32 21.07 15.10 -6.64
N LEU A 33 20.53 14.14 -5.91
CA LEU A 33 19.24 14.23 -5.24
C LEU A 33 19.44 14.80 -3.83
N SER A 34 19.59 16.13 -3.77
CA SER A 34 20.11 16.88 -2.62
C SER A 34 19.42 16.67 -1.27
N GLU A 35 18.15 16.23 -1.22
CA GLU A 35 17.47 15.93 0.04
C GLU A 35 17.33 14.43 0.32
N LEU A 36 17.29 13.59 -0.72
CA LEU A 36 17.25 12.15 -0.57
C LEU A 36 18.47 11.63 0.23
N TYR A 37 19.69 12.14 0.00
CA TYR A 37 20.89 11.71 0.76
C TYR A 37 20.90 12.05 2.25
N THR A 38 20.04 12.95 2.71
CA THR A 38 20.04 13.37 4.12
C THR A 38 19.44 12.31 5.05
N ASN A 39 18.68 11.36 4.49
CA ASN A 39 18.09 10.26 5.24
C ASN A 39 18.95 9.00 5.08
N ASP A 40 19.39 8.42 6.20
CA ASP A 40 20.23 7.22 6.24
C ASP A 40 19.58 6.01 5.52
N ASN A 41 18.25 5.99 5.39
CA ASN A 41 17.52 4.92 4.72
C ASN A 41 17.45 5.10 3.20
N PHE A 42 17.89 6.25 2.65
CA PHE A 42 17.74 6.55 1.22
C PHE A 42 18.41 5.54 0.32
N GLN A 43 19.66 5.19 0.62
CA GLN A 43 20.40 4.30 -0.25
C GLN A 43 19.74 2.92 -0.35
N SER A 44 19.32 2.37 0.80
CA SER A 44 18.58 1.11 0.87
C SER A 44 17.24 1.21 0.11
N PHE A 45 16.47 2.27 0.35
CA PHE A 45 15.22 2.53 -0.34
C PHE A 45 15.42 2.65 -1.86
N CYS A 46 16.40 3.42 -2.33
CA CYS A 46 16.65 3.66 -3.75
C CYS A 46 17.06 2.39 -4.49
N TYR A 47 17.87 1.53 -3.86
CA TYR A 47 18.24 0.24 -4.45
C TYR A 47 17.02 -0.69 -4.57
N LYS A 48 16.17 -0.77 -3.54
CA LYS A 48 14.91 -1.52 -3.63
C LYS A 48 14.02 -0.94 -4.73
N PHE A 49 13.84 0.38 -4.75
CA PHE A 49 13.02 1.07 -5.74
C PHE A 49 13.47 0.79 -7.18
N THR A 50 14.75 1.04 -7.50
CA THR A 50 15.29 0.85 -8.86
C THR A 50 15.24 -0.61 -9.31
N ARG A 51 15.50 -1.57 -8.41
CA ARG A 51 15.30 -3.01 -8.67
C ARG A 51 13.83 -3.33 -8.94
N ASN A 52 12.92 -2.86 -8.10
CA ASN A 52 11.49 -3.12 -8.22
C ASN A 52 10.93 -2.55 -9.55
N PHE A 53 11.34 -1.34 -9.90
CA PHE A 53 11.01 -0.71 -11.18
C PHE A 53 11.56 -1.54 -12.36
N THR A 54 12.83 -1.93 -12.32
CA THR A 54 13.46 -2.79 -13.35
C THR A 54 12.68 -4.09 -13.53
N ASN A 55 12.27 -4.73 -12.44
CA ASN A 55 11.49 -5.96 -12.50
C ASN A 55 10.13 -5.76 -13.19
N ILE A 56 9.48 -4.62 -12.96
CA ILE A 56 8.23 -4.26 -13.67
C ILE A 56 8.51 -4.06 -15.16
N ILE A 57 9.55 -3.29 -15.51
CA ILE A 57 9.95 -3.08 -16.92
C ILE A 57 10.22 -4.42 -17.62
N ILE A 58 11.04 -5.30 -17.03
CA ILE A 58 11.39 -6.60 -17.63
C ILE A 58 10.14 -7.44 -17.89
N LYS A 59 9.20 -7.47 -16.94
CA LYS A 59 7.94 -8.21 -17.11
C LYS A 59 7.06 -7.59 -18.20
N TRP A 60 7.00 -6.27 -18.27
CA TRP A 60 6.26 -5.57 -19.31
C TRP A 60 6.85 -5.78 -20.71
N VAL A 61 8.17 -5.66 -20.87
CA VAL A 61 8.85 -5.94 -22.15
C VAL A 61 8.59 -7.38 -22.62
N ARG A 62 8.56 -8.34 -21.69
CA ARG A 62 8.27 -9.75 -21.99
C ARG A 62 6.79 -10.02 -22.29
N ASN A 63 5.90 -9.20 -21.77
CA ASN A 63 4.46 -9.33 -21.96
C ASN A 63 3.82 -7.94 -21.95
N SER A 64 3.56 -7.39 -23.12
CA SER A 64 2.95 -6.05 -23.25
C SER A 64 1.53 -5.94 -22.68
N LYS A 65 0.90 -7.07 -22.29
CA LYS A 65 -0.36 -7.11 -21.52
C LYS A 65 -0.15 -7.08 -20.01
N TYR A 66 1.09 -7.02 -19.53
CA TYR A 66 1.40 -6.85 -18.12
C TYR A 66 0.81 -5.52 -17.65
N SER A 67 -0.11 -5.58 -16.68
CA SER A 67 -1.02 -4.47 -16.41
C SER A 67 -0.33 -3.29 -15.72
N SER A 68 -0.90 -2.10 -15.96
CA SER A 68 -0.61 -0.85 -15.24
C SER A 68 -0.79 -0.97 -13.72
N ASP A 69 -1.49 -2.00 -13.23
CA ASP A 69 -1.71 -2.22 -11.80
C ASP A 69 -0.40 -2.39 -11.02
N ASN A 70 0.63 -2.98 -11.63
CA ASN A 70 1.93 -3.12 -10.97
C ASN A 70 2.62 -1.76 -10.73
N CYS A 71 2.39 -0.81 -11.63
CA CYS A 71 2.87 0.55 -11.46
C CYS A 71 2.12 1.25 -10.32
N GLU A 72 0.81 1.03 -10.21
CA GLU A 72 0.00 1.60 -9.14
C GLU A 72 0.42 1.01 -7.77
N TYR A 73 0.66 -0.31 -7.68
CA TYR A 73 1.26 -0.91 -6.49
C TYR A 73 2.63 -0.29 -6.16
N LEU A 74 3.49 -0.05 -7.16
CA LEU A 74 4.78 0.61 -6.93
C LEU A 74 4.61 2.04 -6.39
N ASN A 75 3.61 2.79 -6.88
CA ASN A 75 3.28 4.12 -6.36
C ASN A 75 2.87 4.05 -4.87
N TYR A 76 1.93 3.17 -4.52
CA TYR A 76 1.51 3.00 -3.11
C TYR A 76 2.66 2.51 -2.21
N TRP A 77 3.47 1.57 -2.68
CA TRP A 77 4.65 1.08 -1.96
C TRP A 77 5.66 2.20 -1.70
N THR A 78 5.96 2.99 -2.73
CA THR A 78 6.91 4.12 -2.65
C THR A 78 6.50 5.08 -1.54
N TYR A 79 5.27 5.58 -1.55
CA TYR A 79 4.79 6.50 -0.52
C TYR A 79 4.75 5.85 0.88
N SER A 80 4.37 4.57 0.97
CA SER A 80 4.35 3.84 2.25
C SER A 80 5.76 3.74 2.85
N GLU A 81 6.76 3.43 2.04
CA GLU A 81 8.16 3.36 2.49
C GLU A 81 8.72 4.74 2.84
N LEU A 82 8.38 5.80 2.10
CA LEU A 82 8.80 7.16 2.45
C LEU A 82 8.23 7.61 3.80
N ILE A 83 6.95 7.32 4.06
CA ILE A 83 6.28 7.62 5.33
C ILE A 83 6.92 6.81 6.47
N LYS A 84 7.05 5.49 6.29
CA LYS A 84 7.56 4.55 7.30
C LYS A 84 9.01 4.82 7.69
N ASN A 85 9.86 5.17 6.72
CA ASN A 85 11.28 5.44 6.95
C ASN A 85 11.57 6.94 7.21
N HIS A 86 10.52 7.72 7.56
CA HIS A 86 10.62 9.10 8.04
C HIS A 86 11.38 10.06 7.10
N PHE A 87 11.10 10.01 5.80
CA PHE A 87 11.69 10.90 4.79
C PHE A 87 11.13 12.35 4.83
N ASN A 88 10.77 12.85 6.02
CA ASN A 88 10.23 14.20 6.26
C ASN A 88 9.11 14.61 5.28
N VAL A 89 8.16 13.71 5.05
CA VAL A 89 6.96 14.00 4.26
C VAL A 89 6.06 14.98 4.99
N ASP A 90 5.46 15.91 4.24
CA ASP A 90 4.42 16.80 4.74
C ASP A 90 3.18 15.96 5.09
N LYS A 91 2.74 16.07 6.34
CA LYS A 91 1.66 15.22 6.88
C LYS A 91 0.28 15.65 6.39
N ASP A 92 0.10 16.94 6.09
CA ASP A 92 -1.17 17.53 5.72
C ASP A 92 -1.37 17.50 4.20
N ASP A 93 -0.29 17.57 3.43
CA ASP A 93 -0.31 17.49 1.97
C ASP A 93 0.99 16.91 1.41
N LEU A 94 0.95 15.61 1.12
CA LEU A 94 2.07 14.84 0.59
C LEU A 94 2.72 15.49 -0.65
N SER A 95 1.94 16.18 -1.50
CA SER A 95 2.42 16.81 -2.73
C SER A 95 3.39 17.95 -2.49
N LYS A 96 3.37 18.56 -1.30
CA LYS A 96 4.29 19.64 -0.89
C LYS A 96 5.64 19.13 -0.41
N SER A 97 5.77 17.82 -0.19
CA SER A 97 7.01 17.24 0.30
C SER A 97 8.10 17.32 -0.77
N LYS A 98 9.23 17.93 -0.45
CA LYS A 98 10.37 18.02 -1.36
C LYS A 98 10.88 16.65 -1.81
N ILE A 99 10.80 15.64 -0.92
CA ILE A 99 11.12 14.25 -1.26
C ILE A 99 10.30 13.70 -2.42
N ILE A 100 9.04 14.12 -2.56
CA ILE A 100 8.16 13.70 -3.67
C ILE A 100 8.61 14.34 -4.99
N SER A 101 9.13 15.58 -4.95
CA SER A 101 9.76 16.20 -6.11
C SER A 101 11.02 15.43 -6.55
N ASP A 102 11.87 15.05 -5.60
CA ASP A 102 13.05 14.25 -5.90
C ASP A 102 12.72 12.84 -6.40
N MET A 103 11.68 12.20 -5.84
CA MET A 103 11.16 10.93 -6.37
C MET A 103 10.61 11.07 -7.79
N THR A 104 9.94 12.17 -8.10
CA THR A 104 9.46 12.45 -9.46
C THR A 104 10.63 12.49 -10.44
N LYS A 105 11.75 13.15 -10.08
CA LYS A 105 12.97 13.18 -10.91
C LYS A 105 13.57 11.79 -11.07
N LEU A 106 13.75 11.06 -9.97
CA LEU A 106 14.30 9.70 -10.01
C LEU A 106 13.45 8.77 -10.88
N TRP A 107 12.13 8.84 -10.74
CA TRP A 107 11.18 8.07 -11.53
C TRP A 107 11.26 8.41 -13.02
N ASN A 108 11.29 9.69 -13.36
CA ASN A 108 11.39 10.14 -14.76
C ASN A 108 12.72 9.72 -15.39
N ASN A 109 13.83 9.89 -14.69
CA ASN A 109 15.16 9.45 -15.14
C ASN A 109 15.20 7.95 -15.43
N TYR A 110 14.41 7.14 -14.70
CA TYR A 110 14.29 5.70 -14.93
C TYR A 110 13.30 5.35 -16.05
N ASN A 111 12.25 6.16 -16.21
CA ASN A 111 11.12 5.87 -17.07
C ASN A 111 11.30 6.34 -18.52
N GLU A 112 12.07 7.40 -18.76
CA GLU A 112 12.28 8.00 -20.09
C GLU A 112 12.71 6.96 -21.15
N ASP A 113 13.42 5.92 -20.72
CA ASP A 113 14.01 4.94 -21.62
C ASP A 113 13.14 3.69 -21.90
N TYR A 114 12.13 3.37 -21.07
CA TYR A 114 11.59 2.00 -21.06
C TYR A 114 10.06 1.84 -20.95
N TYR A 115 9.32 2.62 -20.15
CA TYR A 115 7.91 2.29 -19.85
C TYR A 115 6.96 3.48 -19.65
N LYS A 116 6.69 4.20 -20.75
CA LYS A 116 5.92 5.48 -20.79
C LYS A 116 4.58 5.50 -20.03
N ASP A 117 3.93 4.36 -19.85
CA ASP A 117 2.62 4.26 -19.20
C ASP A 117 2.71 4.14 -17.67
N CYS A 118 3.88 3.84 -17.10
CA CYS A 118 4.09 3.83 -15.65
C CYS A 118 4.57 5.18 -15.13
N LYS A 119 3.62 6.05 -14.84
CA LYS A 119 3.90 7.39 -14.31
C LYS A 119 3.94 7.38 -12.79
N PHE A 120 4.83 8.21 -12.26
CA PHE A 120 4.77 8.55 -10.84
C PHE A 120 3.50 9.37 -10.58
N LYS A 121 2.75 8.97 -9.57
CA LYS A 121 1.49 9.56 -9.20
C LYS A 121 1.70 10.52 -8.04
N THR A 122 1.28 11.76 -8.23
CA THR A 122 1.28 12.75 -7.15
C THR A 122 -0.02 12.66 -6.36
N PHE A 123 0.08 12.30 -5.09
CA PHE A 123 -1.07 12.30 -4.18
C PHE A 123 -1.21 13.65 -3.48
N ASN A 124 -2.27 14.38 -3.80
CA ASN A 124 -2.60 15.68 -3.20
C ASN A 124 -3.53 15.48 -2.00
N MET A 125 -3.00 14.89 -0.93
CA MET A 125 -3.76 14.55 0.26
C MET A 125 -2.84 14.40 1.47
N SER A 126 -3.44 14.37 2.67
CA SER A 126 -2.72 14.10 3.90
C SER A 126 -2.16 12.66 3.91
N THR A 127 -1.18 12.44 4.77
CA THR A 127 -0.64 11.09 5.04
C THR A 127 -1.73 10.11 5.51
N GLU A 128 -2.67 10.59 6.32
CA GLU A 128 -3.82 9.81 6.79
C GLU A 128 -4.75 9.41 5.63
N HIS A 129 -5.16 10.37 4.80
CA HIS A 129 -6.03 10.09 3.65
C HIS A 129 -5.36 9.18 2.64
N PHE A 130 -4.04 9.29 2.46
CA PHE A 130 -3.27 8.35 1.66
C PHE A 130 -3.33 6.92 2.23
N GLN A 131 -3.21 6.75 3.55
CA GLN A 131 -3.34 5.44 4.19
C GLN A 131 -4.74 4.85 4.00
N TYR A 132 -5.79 5.68 4.07
CA TYR A 132 -7.16 5.24 3.76
C TYR A 132 -7.30 4.81 2.30
N MET A 133 -6.79 5.63 1.38
CA MET A 133 -6.82 5.33 -0.04
C MET A 133 -6.08 4.03 -0.36
N LYS A 134 -4.89 3.80 0.22
CA LYS A 134 -4.13 2.58 0.04
C LYS A 134 -4.91 1.36 0.53
N GLN A 135 -5.47 1.41 1.73
CA GLN A 135 -6.25 0.30 2.28
C GLN A 135 -7.47 -0.04 1.42
N LEU A 136 -8.19 0.98 0.93
CA LEU A 136 -9.31 0.80 0.02
C LEU A 136 -8.87 0.25 -1.34
N TYR A 137 -7.75 0.72 -1.88
CA TYR A 137 -7.18 0.24 -3.12
C TYR A 137 -6.79 -1.23 -3.02
N ASP A 138 -6.03 -1.60 -1.99
CA ASP A 138 -5.57 -2.97 -1.72
C ASP A 138 -6.77 -3.92 -1.62
N TYR A 139 -7.76 -3.56 -0.80
CA TYR A 139 -9.01 -4.31 -0.71
C TYR A 139 -9.72 -4.45 -2.05
N SER A 140 -9.76 -3.38 -2.87
CA SER A 140 -10.40 -3.45 -4.18
C SER A 140 -9.73 -4.46 -5.10
N LYS A 141 -8.41 -4.64 -4.99
CA LYS A 141 -7.66 -5.64 -5.77
C LYS A 141 -7.87 -7.04 -5.22
N ASP A 142 -7.91 -7.17 -3.91
CA ASP A 142 -8.09 -8.44 -3.21
C ASP A 142 -9.52 -8.98 -3.26
N TYR A 143 -10.51 -8.12 -3.51
CA TYR A 143 -11.94 -8.41 -3.47
C TYR A 143 -12.32 -9.70 -4.20
N SER A 144 -11.89 -9.85 -5.46
CA SER A 144 -12.26 -11.00 -6.28
C SER A 144 -11.75 -12.31 -5.68
N ARG A 145 -10.53 -12.29 -5.12
CA ARG A 145 -9.92 -13.46 -4.48
C ARG A 145 -10.59 -13.81 -3.17
N ILE A 146 -10.90 -12.81 -2.36
CA ILE A 146 -11.66 -12.99 -1.10
C ILE A 146 -13.05 -13.55 -1.43
N LYS A 147 -13.74 -12.99 -2.43
CA LYS A 147 -15.08 -13.42 -2.84
C LYS A 147 -15.12 -14.81 -3.47
N ALA A 148 -14.12 -15.16 -4.29
CA ALA A 148 -14.06 -16.45 -4.98
C ALA A 148 -13.91 -17.65 -4.04
N ASN A 149 -13.55 -17.41 -2.78
CA ASN A 149 -13.62 -18.39 -1.70
C ASN A 149 -12.84 -19.69 -2.01
N HIS A 150 -11.53 -19.57 -2.26
CA HIS A 150 -10.64 -20.73 -2.42
C HIS A 150 -10.35 -21.49 -1.11
N CYS A 151 -11.13 -21.23 -0.05
CA CYS A 151 -10.90 -21.74 1.29
C CYS A 151 -11.86 -22.88 1.68
N LEU A 152 -12.46 -23.54 0.69
CA LEU A 152 -13.39 -24.66 0.88
C LEU A 152 -12.83 -25.78 1.78
N ASP A 153 -11.50 -25.92 1.86
CA ASP A 153 -10.85 -27.00 2.62
C ASP A 153 -10.02 -26.53 3.84
N ASN A 154 -9.88 -25.22 4.10
CA ASN A 154 -9.02 -24.70 5.17
C ASN A 154 -9.79 -23.82 6.17
N LEU A 155 -10.07 -24.41 7.35
CA LEU A 155 -10.79 -23.81 8.48
C LEU A 155 -10.18 -22.49 9.00
N GLN A 156 -8.90 -22.19 8.71
CA GLN A 156 -8.20 -21.01 9.24
C GLN A 156 -8.29 -19.77 8.34
N CYS A 157 -8.70 -19.93 7.07
CA CYS A 157 -8.72 -18.83 6.11
C CYS A 157 -9.90 -17.88 6.28
N LYS A 158 -11.12 -18.40 6.47
CA LYS A 158 -12.32 -17.57 6.62
C LYS A 158 -12.19 -16.55 7.78
N PRO A 159 -11.75 -16.94 9.00
CA PRO A 159 -11.50 -15.98 10.07
C PRO A 159 -10.50 -14.87 9.71
N CYS A 160 -9.41 -15.20 8.99
CA CYS A 160 -8.42 -14.21 8.55
C CYS A 160 -9.04 -13.18 7.60
N TYR A 161 -9.80 -13.62 6.60
CA TYR A 161 -10.48 -12.71 5.67
C TYR A 161 -11.57 -11.90 6.37
N CYS A 162 -12.35 -12.51 7.26
CA CYS A 162 -13.35 -11.78 8.06
C CYS A 162 -12.71 -10.66 8.87
N MET A 163 -11.57 -10.92 9.53
CA MET A 163 -10.83 -9.91 10.28
C MET A 163 -10.30 -8.80 9.37
N HIS A 164 -9.75 -9.17 8.20
CA HIS A 164 -9.28 -8.19 7.22
C HIS A 164 -10.42 -7.30 6.70
N ILE A 165 -11.55 -7.88 6.30
CA ILE A 165 -12.73 -7.13 5.82
C ILE A 165 -13.25 -6.18 6.91
N LYS A 166 -13.30 -6.62 8.18
CA LYS A 166 -13.71 -5.73 9.30
C LYS A 166 -12.81 -4.51 9.45
N LYS A 167 -11.49 -4.66 9.28
CA LYS A 167 -10.54 -3.52 9.27
C LYS A 167 -10.85 -2.56 8.12
N VAL A 168 -11.10 -3.11 6.92
CA VAL A 168 -11.49 -2.32 5.74
C VAL A 168 -12.81 -1.58 5.96
N ILE A 169 -13.80 -2.17 6.61
CA ILE A 169 -15.08 -1.52 6.94
C ILE A 169 -14.86 -0.27 7.80
N GLY A 170 -13.94 -0.33 8.77
CA GLY A 170 -13.59 0.84 9.59
C GLY A 170 -13.15 2.02 8.73
N VAL A 171 -12.18 1.79 7.83
CA VAL A 171 -11.70 2.82 6.88
C VAL A 171 -12.81 3.25 5.91
N PHE A 172 -13.58 2.31 5.39
CA PHE A 172 -14.66 2.58 4.44
C PHE A 172 -15.72 3.53 5.03
N ASN A 173 -16.04 3.38 6.32
CA ASN A 173 -17.00 4.25 7.01
C ASN A 173 -16.42 5.64 7.33
N LEU A 174 -15.15 5.74 7.70
CA LEU A 174 -14.47 7.04 7.87
C LEU A 174 -14.48 7.84 6.55
N VAL A 175 -14.09 7.20 5.45
CA VAL A 175 -14.06 7.84 4.12
C VAL A 175 -15.47 8.19 3.65
N LYS A 176 -16.48 7.36 3.95
CA LYS A 176 -17.89 7.66 3.67
C LYS A 176 -18.33 8.98 4.31
N GLU A 177 -17.96 9.23 5.56
CA GLU A 177 -18.30 10.47 6.26
C GLU A 177 -17.56 11.67 5.65
N GLU A 178 -16.28 11.53 5.35
CA GLU A 178 -15.47 12.57 4.71
C GLU A 178 -16.03 12.98 3.34
N CYS A 179 -16.43 12.00 2.54
CA CYS A 179 -16.93 12.20 1.19
C CYS A 179 -18.35 12.79 1.12
N GLN A 180 -19.08 12.90 2.24
CA GLN A 180 -20.33 13.67 2.28
C GLN A 180 -20.08 15.18 2.17
N SER A 181 -18.90 15.64 2.55
CA SER A 181 -18.56 17.07 2.61
C SER A 181 -17.64 17.52 1.47
N ASN A 182 -16.91 16.60 0.85
CA ASN A 182 -15.88 16.88 -0.16
C ASN A 182 -15.99 15.94 -1.36
N GLU A 183 -17.04 16.10 -2.16
CA GLU A 183 -17.26 15.27 -3.35
C GLU A 183 -16.17 15.49 -4.43
N GLY A 184 -15.79 14.41 -5.10
CA GLY A 184 -14.99 14.46 -6.34
C GLY A 184 -13.47 14.42 -6.19
N ASN A 185 -12.91 14.36 -4.98
CA ASN A 185 -11.48 14.08 -4.82
C ASN A 185 -11.15 12.61 -5.17
N GLU A 186 -9.86 12.29 -5.33
CA GLU A 186 -9.43 10.96 -5.74
C GLU A 186 -9.84 9.86 -4.75
N LEU A 187 -9.72 10.11 -3.45
CA LEU A 187 -10.13 9.18 -2.40
C LEU A 187 -11.64 8.87 -2.48
N CYS A 188 -12.47 9.90 -2.65
CA CYS A 188 -13.92 9.75 -2.78
C CYS A 188 -14.34 9.08 -4.09
N THR A 189 -13.57 9.26 -5.15
CA THR A 189 -13.78 8.56 -6.43
C THR A 189 -13.52 7.06 -6.27
N LEU A 190 -12.41 6.69 -5.62
CA LEU A 190 -12.10 5.29 -5.29
C LEU A 190 -13.17 4.68 -4.38
N TYR A 191 -13.54 5.40 -3.32
CA TYR A 191 -14.62 4.99 -2.41
C TYR A 191 -15.92 4.71 -3.16
N SER A 192 -16.35 5.61 -4.04
CA SER A 192 -17.60 5.46 -4.79
C SER A 192 -17.59 4.21 -5.67
N SER A 193 -16.48 3.94 -6.36
CA SER A 193 -16.29 2.73 -7.17
C SER A 193 -16.39 1.45 -6.34
N ILE A 194 -15.80 1.46 -5.13
CA ILE A 194 -15.88 0.34 -4.19
C ILE A 194 -17.29 0.20 -3.62
N ALA A 195 -17.94 1.29 -3.23
CA ALA A 195 -19.28 1.29 -2.65
C ALA A 195 -20.32 0.68 -3.61
N GLU A 196 -20.18 0.95 -4.92
CA GLU A 196 -21.05 0.42 -5.95
C GLU A 196 -20.83 -1.08 -6.19
N ASN A 197 -19.58 -1.49 -6.39
CA ASN A 197 -19.26 -2.81 -6.99
C ASN A 197 -18.61 -3.80 -6.02
N LYS A 198 -18.03 -3.32 -4.93
CA LYS A 198 -17.15 -4.09 -4.03
C LYS A 198 -17.41 -3.78 -2.55
N ASN A 199 -18.63 -3.42 -2.17
CA ASN A 199 -18.93 -2.99 -0.81
C ASN A 199 -18.47 -4.02 0.26
N PRO A 200 -17.63 -3.63 1.23
CA PRO A 200 -17.05 -4.56 2.20
C PRO A 200 -18.06 -5.09 3.24
N GLU A 201 -19.09 -4.32 3.58
CA GLU A 201 -20.16 -4.78 4.48
C GLU A 201 -21.00 -5.88 3.80
N ARG A 202 -21.31 -5.71 2.51
CA ARG A 202 -21.98 -6.76 1.72
C ARG A 202 -21.14 -8.03 1.67
N LEU A 203 -19.84 -7.90 1.39
CA LEU A 203 -18.95 -9.07 1.35
C LEU A 203 -18.85 -9.77 2.71
N LEU A 204 -18.76 -9.02 3.81
CA LEU A 204 -18.73 -9.58 5.16
C LEU A 204 -19.98 -10.43 5.46
N ASN A 205 -21.15 -9.93 5.05
CA ASN A 205 -22.43 -10.62 5.20
C ASN A 205 -22.52 -11.86 4.30
N ASP A 206 -22.11 -11.74 3.03
CA ASP A 206 -22.08 -12.86 2.07
C ASP A 206 -21.16 -13.99 2.57
N MET A 207 -20.05 -13.64 3.21
CA MET A 207 -19.12 -14.59 3.81
C MET A 207 -19.62 -15.19 5.12
N GLN A 208 -20.73 -14.70 5.69
CA GLN A 208 -21.29 -15.12 6.99
C GLN A 208 -20.22 -15.11 8.09
N CYS A 209 -19.51 -13.99 8.21
CA CYS A 209 -18.49 -13.80 9.22
C CYS A 209 -19.12 -13.62 10.60
N THR A 210 -18.97 -14.61 11.49
CA THR A 210 -19.44 -14.54 12.88
C THR A 210 -18.33 -14.04 13.81
N ASP A 211 -18.68 -13.27 14.84
CA ASP A 211 -17.71 -12.72 15.80
C ASP A 211 -16.95 -13.81 16.57
N GLU A 212 -17.59 -14.93 16.89
CA GLU A 212 -17.01 -16.05 17.63
C GLU A 212 -15.80 -16.69 16.92
N GLY A 213 -15.84 -16.78 15.58
CA GLY A 213 -14.75 -17.36 14.79
C GLY A 213 -13.55 -16.42 14.63
N VAL A 214 -13.77 -15.10 14.74
CA VAL A 214 -12.71 -14.09 14.68
C VAL A 214 -12.03 -13.94 16.04
N SER A 215 -12.81 -13.89 17.12
CA SER A 215 -12.29 -13.80 18.49
C SER A 215 -11.51 -15.03 18.92
N GLY A 216 -11.95 -16.24 18.53
CA GLY A 216 -11.21 -17.48 18.78
C GLY A 216 -9.85 -17.56 18.07
N PHE A 217 -9.73 -16.95 16.89
CA PHE A 217 -8.46 -16.87 16.15
C PHE A 217 -7.53 -15.81 16.73
N ALA A 218 -8.06 -14.64 17.10
CA ALA A 218 -7.29 -13.57 17.75
C ALA A 218 -6.70 -14.02 19.11
N ALA A 219 -7.43 -14.84 19.87
CA ALA A 219 -6.97 -15.38 21.14
C ALA A 219 -6.01 -16.59 21.03
N GLY A 220 -5.85 -17.17 19.83
CA GLY A 220 -5.08 -18.39 19.59
C GLY A 220 -3.68 -18.20 19.00
N GLY A 221 -3.27 -16.96 18.68
CA GLY A 221 -1.92 -16.65 18.20
C GLY A 221 -0.92 -16.49 19.36
N PRO A 222 0.33 -16.94 19.24
CA PRO A 222 1.33 -16.75 20.28
C PRO A 222 1.71 -15.27 20.37
N ASN A 223 1.22 -14.62 21.44
CA ASN A 223 1.70 -13.37 22.06
C ASN A 223 2.11 -12.20 21.15
N GLY A 224 1.32 -11.12 21.23
CA GLY A 224 1.84 -9.76 21.16
C GLY A 224 1.02 -8.83 20.29
N GLU A 225 0.14 -8.06 20.92
CA GLU A 225 -0.19 -6.72 20.44
C GLU A 225 1.11 -5.98 20.09
N ALA A 226 1.39 -5.84 18.79
CA ALA A 226 2.24 -4.76 18.31
C ALA A 226 1.37 -3.49 18.36
N ASP A 227 1.43 -2.86 19.53
CA ASP A 227 0.90 -1.55 19.85
C ASP A 227 1.39 -0.53 18.80
N LEU A 228 0.51 -0.16 17.87
CA LEU A 228 0.73 0.92 16.91
C LEU A 228 -0.10 2.11 17.38
N GLY A 229 0.41 2.82 18.38
CA GLY A 229 -0.11 4.14 18.73
C GLY A 229 0.14 4.58 20.17
N SER A 230 1.32 5.13 20.46
CA SER A 230 1.48 6.38 21.23
C SER A 230 2.94 6.57 21.66
N SER A 231 3.58 7.63 21.18
CA SER A 231 4.67 8.30 21.89
C SER A 231 4.77 9.73 21.40
N LEU A 232 3.72 10.49 21.73
CA LEU A 232 3.83 11.91 22.02
C LEU A 232 3.29 12.05 23.44
N GLU A 233 4.20 12.18 24.40
CA GLU A 233 4.13 13.16 25.49
C GLU A 233 5.43 13.03 26.30
N GLY A 234 6.23 14.10 26.29
CA GLY A 234 7.35 14.24 27.20
C GLY A 234 6.88 14.57 28.62
N SER A 235 7.81 14.54 29.56
CA SER A 235 8.14 15.62 30.52
C SER A 235 9.14 15.05 31.57
N PRO A 236 9.61 15.79 32.58
CA PRO A 236 10.98 16.27 32.67
C PRO A 236 11.73 15.70 33.89
N SER A 237 13.06 15.87 33.92
CA SER A 237 13.87 16.16 35.12
C SER A 237 15.28 16.51 34.69
#